data_AF-A0A956G1B2-F1
#
_entry.id   AF-A0A956G1B2-F1
#
_cell.length_a   1.000
_cell.length_b   1.000
_cell.length_c   1.000
_cell.angle_alpha   90.00
_cell.angle_beta   90.00
_cell.angle_gamma   90.00
#
_symmetry.space_group_name_H-M   'P 1'
#
loop_
_entity.id
_entity.type
_entity.pdbx_description
1 polymer ?
#
loop_
_entity_poly.entity_id
_entity_poly.type
_entity_poly.pdbx_seq_one_letter_code
_entity_poly.pdbx_strand_id
1 'polypeptide(L)'
;MASKDTRHARQIFIAVGVVIIAVAVLQSFAIPDTYGKYGHFRGAAVAEAKKRAPRHVGSAACAKCHAKQARLRAKDAHAHVQCETCHGPGYKHWRGKKKIADMPTPKGKRLCLTCHQVLAARPSSFPQIEVAAHYKLVSVKDTSINCTTCHDPHEPLFMDRDLRSARLHPVVHRCRDCHAGSKRSAETTKKPEGHPAIFSCDYCHKSIVKDFANRTHKKVRCTTCHIFFRDSAFAGRIIRDTDPRFCLLCHQKGKFRRAKGPPQIVWPKHRADNGDEEDKNKVCIDCHRDNIHGKGHARAAVGDVTPASLPAAAASQPAKSDKKPDKKGDKKPAKKADKKGAK
;
A
#
# COMPACT_ATOMS: atom_id res chain seq x y z
N MET A 1 65.89 36.27 3.80
CA MET A 1 64.67 36.98 4.24
C MET A 1 63.50 36.48 3.42
N ALA A 2 62.59 35.70 4.01
CA ALA A 2 61.41 35.21 3.29
C ALA A 2 60.48 36.39 2.99
N SER A 3 60.14 36.60 1.71
CA SER A 3 59.33 37.75 1.27
C SER A 3 57.97 37.78 1.99
N LYS A 4 57.39 38.98 2.15
CA LYS A 4 56.11 39.21 2.85
C LYS A 4 54.97 38.30 2.34
N ASP A 5 55.06 37.82 1.09
CA ASP A 5 54.15 36.84 0.46
C ASP A 5 54.26 35.41 1.01
N THR A 6 55.47 34.93 1.28
CA THR A 6 55.68 33.54 1.77
C THR A 6 55.16 33.30 3.20
N ARG A 7 54.96 34.37 3.97
CA ARG A 7 54.52 34.31 5.37
C ARG A 7 53.04 33.91 5.49
N HIS A 8 52.19 34.47 4.63
CA HIS A 8 50.76 34.11 4.55
C HIS A 8 50.58 32.68 4.05
N ALA A 9 51.33 32.29 3.00
CA ALA A 9 51.33 30.92 2.50
C ALA A 9 51.72 29.91 3.60
N ARG A 10 52.78 30.20 4.37
CA ARG A 10 53.22 29.35 5.49
C ARG A 10 52.15 29.19 6.58
N GLN A 11 51.47 30.28 6.96
CA GLN A 11 50.40 30.23 7.96
C GLN A 11 49.19 29.40 7.48
N ILE A 12 48.83 29.51 6.19
CA ILE A 12 47.78 28.69 5.58
C ILE A 12 48.16 27.20 5.62
N PHE A 13 49.38 26.83 5.23
CA PHE A 13 49.82 25.42 5.26
C PHE A 13 49.85 24.85 6.69
N ILE A 14 50.26 25.64 7.69
CA ILE A 14 50.22 25.22 9.09
C ILE A 14 48.77 25.01 9.54
N ALA A 15 47.86 25.96 9.26
CA ALA A 15 46.45 25.85 9.64
C ALA A 15 45.78 24.62 8.98
N VAL A 16 46.03 24.40 7.69
CA VAL A 16 45.55 23.21 6.96
C VAL A 16 46.12 21.93 7.58
N GLY A 17 47.42 21.90 7.90
CA GLY A 17 48.06 20.76 8.56
C GLY A 17 47.43 20.44 9.91
N VAL A 18 47.18 21.46 10.75
CA VAL A 18 46.50 21.30 12.04
C VAL A 18 45.08 20.74 11.85
N VAL A 19 44.32 21.26 10.89
CA VAL A 19 42.97 20.77 10.59
C VAL A 19 43.01 19.31 10.13
N ILE A 20 43.94 18.93 9.25
CA ILE A 20 44.10 17.55 8.78
C ILE A 20 44.41 16.62 9.94
N ILE A 21 45.34 17.00 10.82
CA ILE A 21 45.71 16.19 11.99
C ILE A 21 44.50 16.05 12.93
N ALA A 22 43.81 17.15 13.23
CA ALA A 22 42.62 17.13 14.07
C ALA A 22 41.53 16.21 13.49
N VAL A 23 41.29 16.26 12.18
CA VAL A 23 40.35 15.36 11.49
C VAL A 23 40.80 13.90 11.56
N ALA A 24 42.09 13.62 11.34
CA ALA A 24 42.62 12.25 11.40
C ALA A 24 42.47 11.65 12.82
N VAL A 25 42.74 12.44 13.86
CA VAL A 25 42.54 12.05 15.26
C VAL A 25 41.06 11.81 15.54
N LEU A 26 40.17 12.71 15.13
CA LEU A 26 38.73 12.51 15.31
C LEU A 26 38.22 11.25 14.58
N GLN A 27 38.73 10.98 13.38
CA GLN A 27 38.38 9.79 12.62
C GLN A 27 38.86 8.50 13.29
N SER A 28 40.04 8.49 13.90
CA SER A 28 40.54 7.27 14.58
C SER A 28 39.68 6.86 15.78
N PHE A 29 39.01 7.81 16.44
CA PHE A 29 38.05 7.52 17.52
C PHE A 29 36.62 7.28 17.01
N ALA A 30 36.19 7.96 15.95
CA ALA A 30 34.81 7.94 15.49
C ALA A 30 34.50 6.82 14.49
N ILE A 31 35.50 6.29 13.77
CA ILE A 31 35.34 5.24 12.76
C ILE A 31 35.57 3.87 13.42
N PRO A 32 34.53 3.02 13.54
CA PRO A 32 34.68 1.69 14.12
C PRO A 32 35.58 0.80 13.27
N ASP A 33 36.34 -0.11 13.90
CA ASP A 33 37.30 -1.04 13.24
C ASP A 33 36.70 -1.88 12.10
N THR A 34 35.37 -2.03 12.08
CA THR A 34 34.65 -2.82 11.08
C THR A 34 33.93 -1.98 10.03
N TYR A 35 34.01 -0.65 10.12
CA TYR A 35 33.51 0.26 9.10
C TYR A 35 34.37 0.16 7.83
N GLY A 36 33.75 0.16 6.66
CA GLY A 36 34.47 0.04 5.39
C GLY A 36 34.71 -1.41 4.92
N LYS A 37 34.71 -2.41 5.81
CA LYS A 37 34.98 -3.83 5.46
C LYS A 37 34.04 -4.41 4.40
N TYR A 38 32.80 -3.89 4.33
CA TYR A 38 31.77 -4.32 3.37
C TYR A 38 31.15 -3.11 2.64
N GLY A 39 31.93 -2.04 2.42
CA GLY A 39 31.45 -0.74 1.94
C GLY A 39 31.13 0.23 3.09
N HIS A 40 30.31 1.25 2.83
CA HIS A 40 29.90 2.28 3.81
C HIS A 40 28.94 1.73 4.89
N PHE A 41 29.40 0.72 5.63
CA PHE A 41 28.64 -0.03 6.60
C PHE A 41 29.57 -0.58 7.70
N ARG A 42 29.08 -0.61 8.94
CA ARG A 42 29.81 -1.15 10.10
C ARG A 42 29.60 -2.67 10.19
N GLY A 43 30.62 -3.44 9.84
CA GLY A 43 30.53 -4.91 9.77
C GLY A 43 30.04 -5.60 11.05
N ALA A 44 30.42 -5.11 12.24
CA ALA A 44 29.98 -5.67 13.52
C ALA A 44 28.47 -5.47 13.82
N ALA A 45 27.82 -4.50 13.17
CA ALA A 45 26.44 -4.12 13.47
C ALA A 45 25.44 -5.28 13.30
N VAL A 46 25.69 -6.20 12.35
CA VAL A 46 24.81 -7.36 12.12
C VAL A 46 24.87 -8.33 13.30
N ALA A 47 26.07 -8.67 13.77
CA ALA A 47 26.25 -9.59 14.89
C ALA A 47 25.66 -9.02 16.18
N GLU A 48 25.83 -7.72 16.42
CA GLU A 48 25.20 -7.01 17.54
C GLU A 48 23.67 -6.99 17.45
N ALA A 49 23.12 -6.71 16.26
CA ALA A 49 21.68 -6.71 16.05
C ALA A 49 21.07 -8.11 16.30
N LYS A 50 21.76 -9.18 15.89
CA LYS A 50 21.34 -10.58 16.12
C LYS A 50 21.25 -10.95 17.61
N LYS A 51 22.00 -10.29 18.48
CA LYS A 51 21.95 -10.52 19.94
C LYS A 51 20.70 -9.92 20.60
N ARG A 52 19.96 -9.06 19.90
CA ARG A 52 18.74 -8.43 20.44
C ARG A 52 17.55 -9.39 20.29
N ALA A 53 16.76 -9.54 21.36
CA ALA A 53 15.54 -10.33 21.30
C ALA A 53 14.51 -9.71 20.34
N PRO A 54 13.87 -10.50 19.45
CA PRO A 54 12.80 -10.00 18.58
C PRO A 54 11.62 -9.47 19.39
N ARG A 55 11.23 -8.22 19.13
CA ARG A 55 10.07 -7.58 19.76
C ARG A 55 8.78 -7.72 18.93
N HIS A 56 8.94 -7.96 17.64
CA HIS A 56 7.86 -8.24 16.72
C HIS A 56 7.60 -9.75 16.66
N VAL A 57 6.34 -10.15 16.77
CA VAL A 57 5.92 -11.56 16.79
C VAL A 57 5.40 -12.04 15.44
N GLY A 58 5.03 -11.11 14.54
CA GLY A 58 4.53 -11.39 13.20
C GLY A 58 3.05 -11.77 13.14
N SER A 59 2.41 -11.41 12.02
CA SER A 59 0.96 -11.60 11.80
C SER A 59 0.51 -13.06 11.91
N ALA A 60 1.38 -14.03 11.59
CA ALA A 60 1.06 -15.45 11.71
C ALA A 60 0.86 -15.88 13.17
N ALA A 61 1.58 -15.28 14.13
CA ALA A 61 1.35 -15.52 15.55
C ALA A 61 0.00 -14.90 15.99
N CYS A 62 -0.31 -13.69 15.52
CA CYS A 62 -1.58 -13.01 15.80
C CYS A 62 -2.79 -13.84 15.31
N ALA A 63 -2.69 -14.43 14.11
CA ALA A 63 -3.78 -15.18 13.48
C ALA A 63 -4.21 -16.44 14.28
N LYS A 64 -3.33 -16.98 15.13
CA LYS A 64 -3.66 -18.14 16.00
C LYS A 64 -4.78 -17.84 16.99
N CYS A 65 -4.85 -16.60 17.49
CA CYS A 65 -5.90 -16.15 18.42
C CYS A 65 -6.92 -15.20 17.75
N HIS A 66 -6.51 -14.47 16.70
CA HIS A 66 -7.32 -13.46 16.00
C HIS A 66 -7.65 -13.88 14.56
N ALA A 67 -8.11 -15.13 14.39
CA ALA A 67 -8.37 -15.72 13.07
C ALA A 67 -9.38 -14.92 12.24
N LYS A 68 -10.43 -14.36 12.87
CA LYS A 68 -11.44 -13.53 12.19
C LYS A 68 -10.80 -12.28 11.59
N GLN A 69 -10.08 -11.50 12.40
CA GLN A 69 -9.43 -10.26 11.97
C GLN A 69 -8.36 -10.54 10.89
N ALA A 70 -7.58 -11.61 11.07
CA ALA A 70 -6.60 -12.04 10.09
C ALA A 70 -7.24 -12.37 8.73
N ARG A 71 -8.37 -13.08 8.73
CA ARG A 71 -9.13 -13.42 7.50
C ARG A 71 -9.71 -12.19 6.81
N LEU A 72 -10.35 -11.30 7.57
CA LEU A 72 -10.88 -10.04 7.05
C LEU A 72 -9.77 -9.22 6.37
N ARG A 73 -8.66 -9.04 7.09
CA ARG A 73 -7.50 -8.27 6.62
C ARG A 73 -6.85 -8.90 5.40
N ALA A 74 -6.79 -10.23 5.33
CA ALA A 74 -6.20 -10.94 4.21
C ALA A 74 -7.00 -10.83 2.90
N LYS A 75 -8.34 -10.70 2.95
CA LYS A 75 -9.14 -10.54 1.72
C LYS A 75 -9.17 -9.09 1.22
N ASP A 76 -9.02 -8.11 2.12
CA ASP A 76 -9.24 -6.69 1.82
C ASP A 76 -7.92 -5.92 1.50
N ALA A 77 -7.99 -4.61 1.26
CA ALA A 77 -6.91 -3.72 0.82
C ALA A 77 -5.72 -3.65 1.79
N HIS A 78 -5.90 -4.08 3.04
CA HIS A 78 -4.82 -4.20 4.03
C HIS A 78 -4.13 -5.57 4.04
N ALA A 79 -4.32 -6.41 3.02
CA ALA A 79 -3.72 -7.74 2.90
C ALA A 79 -2.19 -7.79 2.97
N HIS A 80 -1.49 -6.67 2.83
CA HIS A 80 -0.04 -6.57 2.98
C HIS A 80 0.42 -5.70 4.17
N VAL A 81 -0.52 -5.16 4.96
CA VAL A 81 -0.22 -4.41 6.19
C VAL A 81 -0.19 -5.38 7.36
N GLN A 82 0.92 -5.41 8.11
CA GLN A 82 1.07 -6.31 9.25
C GLN A 82 0.32 -5.79 10.48
N CYS A 83 -0.15 -6.69 11.35
CA CYS A 83 -0.89 -6.32 12.57
C CYS A 83 -0.12 -5.29 13.41
N GLU A 84 1.19 -5.52 13.55
CA GLU A 84 2.09 -4.73 14.39
C GLU A 84 2.45 -3.36 13.78
N THR A 85 2.12 -3.12 12.49
CA THR A 85 2.22 -1.78 11.88
C THR A 85 1.26 -0.81 12.54
N CYS A 86 0.06 -1.29 12.90
CA CYS A 86 -0.96 -0.47 13.55
C CYS A 86 -0.90 -0.61 15.08
N HIS A 87 -0.73 -1.84 15.56
CA HIS A 87 -0.85 -2.16 16.98
C HIS A 87 0.46 -2.10 17.77
N GLY A 88 1.59 -1.91 17.09
CA GLY A 88 2.93 -1.94 17.69
C GLY A 88 3.45 -3.37 17.96
N PRO A 89 4.63 -3.50 18.56
CA PRO A 89 5.29 -4.79 18.76
C PRO A 89 4.56 -5.70 19.75
N GLY A 90 4.33 -6.96 19.37
CA GLY A 90 3.46 -7.89 20.11
C GLY A 90 4.09 -8.64 21.28
N TYR A 91 5.39 -8.53 21.52
CA TYR A 91 6.06 -9.24 22.62
C TYR A 91 5.50 -8.92 24.02
N LYS A 92 4.86 -7.75 24.20
CA LYS A 92 4.18 -7.38 25.45
C LYS A 92 2.74 -7.88 25.55
N HIS A 93 2.16 -8.32 24.44
CA HIS A 93 0.79 -8.80 24.39
C HIS A 93 0.73 -10.32 24.54
N TRP A 94 1.68 -11.04 23.91
CA TRP A 94 1.66 -12.49 23.80
C TRP A 94 3.06 -13.09 24.00
N ARG A 95 3.14 -14.13 24.86
CA ARG A 95 4.37 -14.94 25.05
C ARG A 95 4.02 -16.43 25.08
N GLY A 96 4.48 -17.18 24.09
CA GLY A 96 4.35 -18.65 24.00
C GLY A 96 2.94 -19.12 23.68
N LYS A 97 1.99 -18.96 24.61
CA LYS A 97 0.57 -19.38 24.47
C LYS A 97 -0.43 -18.53 25.29
N LYS A 98 0.03 -17.60 26.12
CA LYS A 98 -0.85 -16.79 26.98
C LYS A 98 -0.80 -15.32 26.58
N LYS A 99 -1.97 -14.68 26.62
CA LYS A 99 -2.09 -13.21 26.64
C LYS A 99 -1.53 -12.72 27.97
N ILE A 100 -0.59 -11.78 27.91
CA ILE A 100 0.08 -11.20 29.09
C ILE A 100 -0.28 -9.73 29.31
N ALA A 101 -0.75 -9.02 28.28
CA ALA A 101 -1.33 -7.68 28.39
C ALA A 101 -2.24 -7.38 27.19
N ASP A 102 -2.97 -6.27 27.27
CA ASP A 102 -3.67 -5.73 26.10
C ASP A 102 -2.70 -5.10 25.10
N MET A 103 -3.07 -5.19 23.83
CA MET A 103 -2.34 -4.57 22.75
C MET A 103 -2.93 -3.19 22.46
N PRO A 104 -2.11 -2.14 22.19
CA PRO A 104 -2.61 -0.84 21.84
C PRO A 104 -3.53 -0.88 20.61
N THR A 105 -4.74 -0.35 20.74
CA THR A 105 -5.62 -0.09 19.60
C THR A 105 -5.42 1.36 19.13
N PRO A 106 -5.09 1.59 17.85
CA PRO A 106 -4.99 2.93 17.31
C PRO A 106 -6.25 3.75 17.59
N LYS A 107 -6.07 4.95 18.14
CA LYS A 107 -7.15 5.93 18.34
C LYS A 107 -6.96 7.10 17.39
N GLY A 108 -8.07 7.73 17.03
CA GLY A 108 -8.05 8.90 16.15
C GLY A 108 -7.73 8.55 14.71
N LYS A 109 -7.26 9.57 13.98
CA LYS A 109 -7.00 9.50 12.52
C LYS A 109 -5.53 9.47 12.17
N ARG A 110 -4.68 9.89 13.11
CA ARG A 110 -3.26 10.18 12.86
C ARG A 110 -2.52 9.00 12.25
N LEU A 111 -2.72 7.79 12.79
CA LEU A 111 -2.05 6.60 12.29
C LEU A 111 -2.52 6.21 10.88
N CYS A 112 -3.82 6.34 10.60
CA CYS A 112 -4.37 6.11 9.26
C CYS A 112 -3.75 7.10 8.27
N LEU A 113 -3.67 8.37 8.65
CA LEU A 113 -3.15 9.46 7.81
C LEU A 113 -1.64 9.37 7.56
N THR A 114 -0.88 8.67 8.41
CA THR A 114 0.52 8.32 8.09
C THR A 114 0.64 7.69 6.70
N CYS A 115 -0.30 6.81 6.34
CA CYS A 115 -0.31 6.12 5.05
C CYS A 115 -1.33 6.69 4.05
N HIS A 116 -2.47 7.20 4.51
CA HIS A 116 -3.57 7.55 3.61
C HIS A 116 -3.69 9.04 3.27
N GLN A 117 -2.94 9.93 3.92
CA GLN A 117 -2.97 11.34 3.49
C GLN A 117 -2.28 11.50 2.13
N VAL A 118 -2.75 12.48 1.34
CA VAL A 118 -2.06 12.85 0.09
C VAL A 118 -0.67 13.40 0.41
N LEU A 119 0.36 12.80 -0.18
CA LEU A 119 1.75 13.24 -0.11
C LEU A 119 2.36 13.24 -1.51
N ALA A 120 3.10 14.31 -1.85
CA ALA A 120 3.73 14.44 -3.18
C ALA A 120 4.69 13.28 -3.50
N ALA A 121 5.43 12.79 -2.50
CA ALA A 121 6.37 11.68 -2.65
C ALA A 121 5.71 10.29 -2.72
N ARG A 122 4.39 10.19 -2.49
CA ARG A 122 3.70 8.90 -2.49
C ARG A 122 3.10 8.62 -3.87
N PRO A 123 3.31 7.43 -4.45
CA PRO A 123 2.72 7.07 -5.73
C PRO A 123 1.22 7.30 -5.71
N SER A 124 0.71 7.94 -6.75
CA SER A 124 -0.71 8.21 -6.89
C SER A 124 -1.54 6.94 -6.83
N SER A 125 -1.00 5.81 -7.33
CA SER A 125 -1.60 4.47 -7.31
C SER A 125 -1.86 3.93 -5.91
N PHE A 126 -1.19 4.43 -4.88
CA PHE A 126 -1.53 4.13 -3.51
C PHE A 126 -2.84 4.83 -3.11
N PRO A 127 -3.76 4.19 -2.37
CA PRO A 127 -4.98 4.82 -1.88
C PRO A 127 -4.70 6.03 -0.96
N GLN A 128 -4.82 7.24 -1.52
CA GLN A 128 -4.60 8.50 -0.82
C GLN A 128 -5.85 9.38 -0.85
N ILE A 129 -6.10 10.06 0.26
CA ILE A 129 -7.23 10.95 0.50
C ILE A 129 -6.75 12.34 0.95
N GLU A 130 -7.46 13.35 0.46
CA GLU A 130 -7.54 14.64 1.14
C GLU A 130 -8.78 14.57 2.04
N VAL A 131 -8.61 14.84 3.33
CA VAL A 131 -9.62 14.52 4.36
C VAL A 131 -10.90 15.33 4.15
N ALA A 132 -10.79 16.62 3.83
CA ALA A 132 -11.95 17.47 3.63
C ALA A 132 -12.76 17.04 2.40
N ALA A 133 -12.08 16.73 1.29
CA ALA A 133 -12.70 16.22 0.07
C ALA A 133 -13.36 14.85 0.30
N HIS A 134 -12.71 13.95 1.05
CA HIS A 134 -13.26 12.65 1.39
C HIS A 134 -14.54 12.79 2.23
N TYR A 135 -14.52 13.60 3.29
CA TYR A 135 -15.71 13.86 4.11
C TYR A 135 -16.84 14.55 3.34
N LYS A 136 -16.50 15.46 2.41
CA LYS A 136 -17.49 16.07 1.52
C LYS A 136 -18.17 15.03 0.64
N LEU A 137 -17.41 14.09 0.06
CA LEU A 137 -17.94 13.02 -0.79
C LEU A 137 -19.00 12.19 -0.06
N VAL A 138 -18.73 11.79 1.18
CA VAL A 138 -19.66 10.99 2.00
C VAL A 138 -20.61 11.84 2.85
N SER A 139 -20.72 13.14 2.56
CA SER A 139 -21.64 14.09 3.21
C SER A 139 -21.53 14.12 4.74
N VAL A 140 -20.32 14.05 5.26
CA VAL A 140 -20.05 14.24 6.70
C VAL A 140 -20.21 15.72 7.06
N LYS A 141 -20.89 16.01 8.17
CA LYS A 141 -21.01 17.37 8.75
C LYS A 141 -20.05 17.60 9.91
N ASP A 142 -19.82 16.57 10.73
CA ASP A 142 -18.91 16.62 11.87
C ASP A 142 -17.58 15.98 11.48
N THR A 143 -16.57 16.81 11.25
CA THR A 143 -15.25 16.36 10.82
C THR A 143 -14.39 15.86 11.99
N SER A 144 -14.89 15.79 13.22
CA SER A 144 -14.19 15.13 14.34
C SER A 144 -14.25 13.61 14.25
N ILE A 145 -15.23 13.06 13.51
CA ILE A 145 -15.49 11.63 13.35
C ILE A 145 -14.26 10.81 12.95
N ASN A 146 -14.01 9.68 13.63
CA ASN A 146 -12.89 8.81 13.31
C ASN A 146 -13.14 8.00 12.04
N CYS A 147 -12.06 7.67 11.31
CA CYS A 147 -12.11 6.80 10.13
C CYS A 147 -12.81 5.46 10.44
N THR A 148 -12.60 4.95 11.65
CA THR A 148 -13.15 3.67 12.14
C THR A 148 -14.65 3.69 12.40
N THR A 149 -15.30 4.85 12.32
CA THR A 149 -16.76 4.97 12.44
C THR A 149 -17.46 4.44 11.19
N CYS A 150 -16.77 4.48 10.05
CA CYS A 150 -17.29 4.00 8.77
C CYS A 150 -16.50 2.80 8.23
N HIS A 151 -15.18 2.80 8.40
CA HIS A 151 -14.29 1.74 7.89
C HIS A 151 -13.87 0.77 8.99
N ASP A 152 -13.87 -0.53 8.74
CA ASP A 152 -13.18 -1.49 9.62
C ASP A 152 -11.68 -1.51 9.25
N PRO A 153 -10.73 -1.25 10.16
CA PRO A 153 -9.30 -1.33 9.85
C PRO A 153 -8.83 -2.70 9.32
N HIS A 154 -9.55 -3.76 9.64
CA HIS A 154 -9.30 -5.11 9.13
C HIS A 154 -10.05 -5.41 7.83
N GLU A 155 -11.04 -4.61 7.43
CA GLU A 155 -11.81 -4.81 6.20
C GLU A 155 -12.23 -3.43 5.65
N PRO A 156 -11.26 -2.57 5.27
CA PRO A 156 -11.52 -1.15 5.09
C PRO A 156 -12.48 -0.83 3.95
N LEU A 157 -12.56 -1.68 2.93
CA LEU A 157 -13.46 -1.48 1.80
C LEU A 157 -14.65 -2.44 1.82
N PHE A 158 -14.73 -3.38 2.77
CA PHE A 158 -15.78 -4.40 2.82
C PHE A 158 -15.83 -5.28 1.57
N MET A 159 -14.68 -5.50 0.91
CA MET A 159 -14.65 -6.16 -0.41
C MET A 159 -15.30 -7.54 -0.35
N ASP A 160 -16.32 -7.79 -1.16
CA ASP A 160 -17.05 -9.06 -1.18
C ASP A 160 -16.16 -10.30 -1.46
N ARG A 161 -15.01 -10.11 -2.12
CA ARG A 161 -14.05 -11.16 -2.52
C ARG A 161 -12.60 -10.74 -2.34
N ASP A 162 -11.69 -11.72 -2.36
CA ASP A 162 -10.25 -11.50 -2.25
C ASP A 162 -9.69 -10.80 -3.49
N LEU A 163 -8.81 -9.80 -3.30
CA LEU A 163 -8.13 -9.08 -4.38
C LEU A 163 -7.43 -10.01 -5.38
N ARG A 164 -6.88 -11.14 -4.94
CA ARG A 164 -6.18 -12.10 -5.80
C ARG A 164 -7.13 -12.80 -6.78
N SER A 165 -8.42 -12.92 -6.42
CA SER A 165 -9.47 -13.46 -7.29
C SER A 165 -10.05 -12.43 -8.27
N ALA A 166 -9.66 -11.15 -8.12
CA ALA A 166 -10.17 -10.07 -8.96
C ALA A 166 -9.63 -10.16 -10.40
N ARG A 167 -10.46 -9.70 -11.34
CA ARG A 167 -10.14 -9.68 -12.77
C ARG A 167 -8.96 -8.74 -13.03
N LEU A 168 -8.01 -9.20 -13.85
CA LEU A 168 -6.95 -8.36 -14.39
C LEU A 168 -7.54 -7.32 -15.36
N HIS A 169 -7.03 -6.10 -15.29
CA HIS A 169 -7.51 -4.97 -16.05
C HIS A 169 -6.33 -4.11 -16.53
N PRO A 170 -6.38 -3.54 -17.75
CA PRO A 170 -5.40 -2.54 -18.17
C PRO A 170 -5.28 -1.40 -17.16
N VAL A 171 -4.09 -0.79 -17.05
CA VAL A 171 -3.90 0.35 -16.15
C VAL A 171 -4.80 1.51 -16.56
N VAL A 172 -5.63 1.94 -15.62
CA VAL A 172 -6.44 3.15 -15.74
C VAL A 172 -5.67 4.29 -15.09
N HIS A 173 -5.27 5.27 -15.90
CA HIS A 173 -4.57 6.45 -15.41
C HIS A 173 -5.55 7.50 -14.90
N ARG A 174 -5.18 8.13 -13.78
CA ARG A 174 -5.87 9.30 -13.22
C ARG A 174 -5.06 10.55 -13.50
N CYS A 175 -5.70 11.72 -13.58
CA CYS A 175 -4.98 13.00 -13.78
C CYS A 175 -3.85 13.21 -12.76
N ARG A 176 -4.09 12.82 -11.49
CA ARG A 176 -3.10 12.92 -10.40
C ARG A 176 -1.87 12.02 -10.60
N ASP A 177 -1.92 11.02 -11.47
CA ASP A 177 -0.80 10.11 -11.69
C ASP A 177 0.38 10.81 -12.38
N CYS A 178 0.09 11.86 -13.16
CA CYS A 178 1.09 12.70 -13.82
C CYS A 178 1.09 14.15 -13.30
N HIS A 179 -0.02 14.63 -12.72
CA HIS A 179 -0.20 16.04 -12.33
C HIS A 179 -0.31 16.25 -10.81
N ALA A 180 0.34 15.41 -10.01
CA ALA A 180 0.32 15.48 -8.55
C ALA A 180 0.60 16.91 -8.03
N GLY A 181 -0.25 17.41 -7.12
CA GLY A 181 -0.07 18.72 -6.49
C GLY A 181 -0.44 19.95 -7.33
N SER A 182 -0.97 19.78 -8.55
CA SER A 182 -1.36 20.90 -9.42
C SER A 182 -2.88 21.04 -9.56
N LYS A 183 -3.35 22.21 -10.03
CA LYS A 183 -4.77 22.42 -10.41
C LYS A 183 -5.26 21.44 -11.49
N ARG A 184 -4.34 20.88 -12.30
CA ARG A 184 -4.62 19.88 -13.35
C ARG A 184 -4.84 18.47 -12.82
N SER A 185 -4.68 18.25 -11.51
CA SER A 185 -5.01 16.97 -10.86
C SER A 185 -6.52 16.72 -10.75
N ALA A 186 -7.34 17.76 -10.96
CA ALA A 186 -8.78 17.64 -10.99
C ALA A 186 -9.24 16.93 -12.28
N GLU A 187 -9.96 15.80 -12.11
CA GLU A 187 -10.44 14.97 -13.23
C GLU A 187 -11.52 15.67 -14.07
N THR A 188 -12.09 16.77 -13.57
CA THR A 188 -13.06 17.62 -14.28
C THR A 188 -12.38 18.62 -15.21
N THR A 189 -11.06 18.76 -15.15
CA THR A 189 -10.32 19.69 -15.99
C THR A 189 -10.28 19.19 -17.43
N LYS A 190 -10.60 20.06 -18.39
CA LYS A 190 -10.49 19.76 -19.82
C LYS A 190 -9.03 19.47 -20.17
N LYS A 191 -8.77 18.35 -20.85
CA LYS A 191 -7.44 18.00 -21.35
C LYS A 191 -7.03 19.03 -22.42
N PRO A 192 -5.82 19.60 -22.36
CA PRO A 192 -5.33 20.52 -23.37
C PRO A 192 -5.09 19.79 -24.71
N GLU A 193 -5.01 20.56 -25.79
CA GLU A 193 -4.65 20.04 -27.11
C GLU A 193 -3.25 19.42 -27.08
N GLY A 194 -3.06 18.29 -27.77
CA GLY A 194 -1.80 17.55 -27.77
C GLY A 194 -1.49 16.77 -26.48
N HIS A 195 -2.38 16.74 -25.49
CA HIS A 195 -2.19 15.90 -24.30
C HIS A 195 -2.13 14.41 -24.69
N PRO A 196 -1.21 13.61 -24.14
CA PRO A 196 -1.09 12.19 -24.46
C PRO A 196 -2.39 11.44 -24.18
N ALA A 197 -2.73 10.47 -25.04
CA ALA A 197 -3.85 9.58 -24.80
C ALA A 197 -3.59 8.78 -23.51
N ILE A 198 -4.58 8.74 -22.64
CA ILE A 198 -4.56 7.94 -21.42
C ILE A 198 -5.72 6.97 -21.47
N PHE A 199 -5.53 5.72 -21.06
CA PHE A 199 -6.63 4.76 -20.99
C PHE A 199 -7.67 5.21 -19.95
N SER A 200 -8.84 5.62 -20.43
CA SER A 200 -10.06 5.81 -19.65
C SER A 200 -11.09 4.72 -19.92
N CYS A 201 -12.15 4.70 -19.11
CA CYS A 201 -13.13 3.62 -19.12
C CYS A 201 -13.92 3.56 -20.44
N ASP A 202 -14.20 4.72 -21.04
CA ASP A 202 -15.01 4.87 -22.26
C ASP A 202 -14.35 4.36 -23.53
N TYR A 203 -13.01 4.21 -23.56
CA TYR A 203 -12.33 3.59 -24.70
C TYR A 203 -12.81 2.16 -24.94
N CYS A 204 -13.05 1.38 -23.88
CA CYS A 204 -13.53 -0.01 -23.98
C CYS A 204 -15.00 -0.15 -23.57
N HIS A 205 -15.50 0.70 -22.68
CA HIS A 205 -16.85 0.62 -22.10
C HIS A 205 -17.73 1.81 -22.49
N LYS A 206 -17.61 2.31 -23.73
CA LYS A 206 -18.31 3.50 -24.24
C LYS A 206 -19.81 3.50 -23.94
N SER A 207 -20.50 2.38 -24.19
CA SER A 207 -21.94 2.23 -23.94
C SER A 207 -22.27 2.35 -22.46
N ILE A 208 -21.53 1.66 -21.59
CA ILE A 208 -21.72 1.69 -20.14
C ILE A 208 -21.45 3.09 -19.59
N VAL A 209 -20.40 3.77 -20.06
CA VAL A 209 -20.08 5.13 -19.61
C VAL A 209 -21.16 6.13 -20.02
N LYS A 210 -21.65 6.03 -21.27
CA LYS A 210 -22.75 6.87 -21.77
C LYS A 210 -24.05 6.62 -20.98
N ASP A 211 -24.34 5.37 -20.65
CA ASP A 211 -25.48 5.01 -19.82
C ASP A 211 -25.34 5.59 -18.40
N PHE A 212 -24.22 5.33 -17.72
CA PHE A 212 -23.95 5.77 -16.35
C PHE A 212 -24.04 7.29 -16.19
N ALA A 213 -23.66 8.07 -17.21
CA ALA A 213 -23.76 9.52 -17.20
C ALA A 213 -25.20 10.05 -17.01
N ASN A 214 -26.21 9.24 -17.30
CA ASN A 214 -27.62 9.59 -17.14
C ASN A 214 -28.26 8.98 -15.89
N ARG A 215 -27.49 8.29 -15.04
CA ARG A 215 -27.99 7.56 -13.86
C ARG A 215 -27.89 8.39 -12.58
N THR A 216 -28.59 7.98 -11.53
CA THR A 216 -28.62 8.64 -10.22
C THR A 216 -27.21 8.82 -9.64
N HIS A 217 -26.34 7.83 -9.87
CA HIS A 217 -24.96 7.82 -9.36
C HIS A 217 -23.93 8.55 -10.24
N LYS A 218 -24.34 9.27 -11.28
CA LYS A 218 -23.42 9.93 -12.25
C LYS A 218 -22.35 10.84 -11.63
N LYS A 219 -22.57 11.34 -10.41
CA LYS A 219 -21.60 12.19 -9.67
C LYS A 219 -20.50 11.39 -8.97
N VAL A 220 -20.64 10.08 -8.86
CA VAL A 220 -19.66 9.17 -8.26
C VAL A 220 -18.73 8.65 -9.35
N ARG A 221 -17.46 8.42 -9.02
CA ARG A 221 -16.50 7.86 -9.98
C ARG A 221 -16.80 6.38 -10.19
N CYS A 222 -16.58 5.87 -11.41
CA CYS A 222 -16.63 4.43 -11.68
C CYS A 222 -15.74 3.65 -10.70
N THR A 223 -14.55 4.17 -10.42
CA THR A 223 -13.57 3.56 -9.51
C THR A 223 -13.94 3.62 -8.02
N THR A 224 -15.06 4.25 -7.67
CA THR A 224 -15.60 4.16 -6.31
C THR A 224 -16.18 2.76 -6.09
N CYS A 225 -16.98 2.24 -7.02
CA CYS A 225 -17.59 0.91 -6.91
C CYS A 225 -16.76 -0.17 -7.63
N HIS A 226 -16.07 0.21 -8.71
CA HIS A 226 -15.13 -0.63 -9.45
C HIS A 226 -13.71 -0.36 -8.97
N ILE A 227 -13.41 -0.83 -7.76
CA ILE A 227 -12.20 -0.55 -7.01
C ILE A 227 -10.99 -1.10 -7.77
N PHE A 228 -10.17 -0.21 -8.31
CA PHE A 228 -8.98 -0.55 -9.08
C PHE A 228 -7.71 -0.47 -8.22
N PHE A 229 -6.94 -1.55 -8.23
CA PHE A 229 -5.63 -1.69 -7.60
C PHE A 229 -4.59 -1.88 -8.67
N ARG A 230 -3.57 -1.02 -8.71
CA ARG A 230 -2.47 -1.14 -9.67
C ARG A 230 -1.48 -2.19 -9.17
N ASP A 231 -1.21 -3.21 -9.99
CA ASP A 231 -0.24 -4.27 -9.68
C ASP A 231 1.12 -3.99 -10.35
N SER A 232 1.12 -3.39 -11.56
CA SER A 232 2.33 -3.14 -12.34
C SER A 232 2.24 -1.85 -13.16
N ALA A 233 3.20 -1.62 -14.05
CA ALA A 233 3.15 -0.51 -15.00
C ALA A 233 2.06 -0.64 -16.07
N PHE A 234 1.60 -1.86 -16.35
CA PHE A 234 0.73 -2.15 -17.50
C PHE A 234 -0.61 -2.78 -17.12
N ALA A 235 -0.68 -3.44 -15.96
CA ALA A 235 -1.90 -4.08 -15.47
C ALA A 235 -2.19 -3.76 -14.00
N GLY A 236 -3.46 -3.88 -13.65
CA GLY A 236 -3.94 -3.93 -12.27
C GLY A 236 -5.11 -4.90 -12.15
N ARG A 237 -5.77 -4.85 -11.00
CA ARG A 237 -6.95 -5.65 -10.68
C ARG A 237 -8.12 -4.75 -10.37
N ILE A 238 -9.30 -5.15 -10.80
CA ILE A 238 -10.53 -4.40 -10.54
C ILE A 238 -11.57 -5.28 -9.87
N ILE A 239 -12.05 -4.83 -8.71
CA ILE A 239 -13.15 -5.46 -7.99
C ILE A 239 -14.38 -4.58 -8.16
N ARG A 240 -15.48 -5.17 -8.62
CA ARG A 240 -16.79 -4.55 -8.45
C ARG A 240 -17.34 -5.00 -7.11
N ASP A 241 -17.26 -4.14 -6.11
CA ASP A 241 -17.75 -4.49 -4.79
C ASP A 241 -19.27 -4.44 -4.76
N THR A 242 -19.87 -5.46 -4.15
CA THR A 242 -21.32 -5.62 -4.06
C THR A 242 -21.78 -5.83 -2.62
N ASP A 243 -20.86 -5.79 -1.64
CA ASP A 243 -21.22 -5.91 -0.23
C ASP A 243 -22.10 -4.72 0.21
N PRO A 244 -23.26 -4.96 0.85
CA PRO A 244 -24.12 -3.88 1.35
C PRO A 244 -23.38 -2.92 2.29
N ARG A 245 -22.42 -3.39 3.09
CA ARG A 245 -21.63 -2.57 4.02
C ARG A 245 -20.80 -1.50 3.29
N PHE A 246 -20.35 -1.80 2.07
CA PHE A 246 -19.72 -0.82 1.20
C PHE A 246 -20.71 0.30 0.81
N CYS A 247 -21.91 -0.04 0.38
CA CYS A 247 -22.95 0.96 0.03
C CYS A 247 -23.34 1.83 1.25
N LEU A 248 -23.35 1.21 2.44
CA LEU A 248 -23.66 1.88 3.70
C LEU A 248 -22.61 2.94 4.10
N LEU A 249 -21.40 2.91 3.54
CA LEU A 249 -20.42 4.01 3.69
C LEU A 249 -20.99 5.37 3.23
N CYS A 250 -21.94 5.36 2.29
CA CYS A 250 -22.64 6.54 1.82
C CYS A 250 -24.09 6.62 2.33
N HIS A 251 -24.78 5.49 2.45
CA HIS A 251 -26.22 5.44 2.69
C HIS A 251 -26.63 5.15 4.14
N GLN A 252 -25.72 4.76 5.04
CA GLN A 252 -26.09 4.50 6.44
C GLN A 252 -26.60 5.78 7.14
N LYS A 253 -27.79 5.75 7.74
CA LYS A 253 -28.28 6.84 8.58
C LYS A 253 -27.35 7.04 9.78
N GLY A 254 -26.93 8.28 10.01
CA GLY A 254 -26.01 8.60 11.10
C GLY A 254 -26.04 10.07 11.48
N LYS A 255 -25.88 10.35 12.79
CA LYS A 255 -25.86 11.72 13.33
C LYS A 255 -24.78 12.59 12.70
N PHE A 256 -23.71 12.00 12.15
CA PHE A 256 -22.60 12.68 11.50
C PHE A 256 -22.86 13.08 10.04
N ARG A 257 -24.00 12.68 9.44
CA ARG A 257 -24.33 13.02 8.05
C ARG A 257 -25.09 14.34 7.94
N ARG A 258 -24.91 15.01 6.80
CA ARG A 258 -25.70 16.17 6.37
C ARG A 258 -27.08 15.71 5.90
N ALA A 259 -28.10 16.55 6.13
CA ALA A 259 -29.46 16.29 5.64
C ALA A 259 -29.53 16.34 4.11
N LYS A 260 -28.84 17.29 3.47
CA LYS A 260 -28.76 17.46 2.00
C LYS A 260 -27.80 16.45 1.32
N GLY A 261 -27.56 15.28 1.92
CA GLY A 261 -26.67 14.23 1.40
C GLY A 261 -27.41 13.17 0.57
N PRO A 262 -26.74 12.05 0.22
CA PRO A 262 -27.39 10.88 -0.35
C PRO A 262 -28.53 10.37 0.54
N PRO A 263 -29.52 9.65 -0.03
CA PRO A 263 -30.58 9.01 0.75
C PRO A 263 -30.01 8.16 1.88
N GLN A 264 -30.56 8.34 3.09
CA GLN A 264 -30.09 7.65 4.28
C GLN A 264 -31.07 6.56 4.70
N ILE A 265 -30.56 5.36 4.93
CA ILE A 265 -31.33 4.17 5.32
C ILE A 265 -30.86 3.64 6.66
N VAL A 266 -31.74 2.90 7.34
CA VAL A 266 -31.38 2.14 8.54
C VAL A 266 -31.24 0.67 8.14
N TRP A 267 -30.04 0.12 8.23
CA TRP A 267 -29.80 -1.30 7.95
C TRP A 267 -29.76 -2.12 9.26
N PRO A 268 -30.37 -3.32 9.33
CA PRO A 268 -31.01 -4.07 8.24
C PRO A 268 -32.51 -3.75 8.03
N LYS A 269 -33.09 -2.82 8.79
CA LYS A 269 -34.53 -2.49 8.73
C LYS A 269 -35.02 -2.18 7.31
N HIS A 270 -34.27 -1.41 6.53
CA HIS A 270 -34.61 -1.10 5.14
C HIS A 270 -34.86 -2.35 4.30
N ARG A 271 -34.10 -3.43 4.51
CA ARG A 271 -34.32 -4.69 3.78
C ARG A 271 -35.62 -5.36 4.24
N ALA A 272 -35.89 -5.38 5.54
CA ALA A 272 -37.11 -5.96 6.09
C ALA A 272 -38.38 -5.18 5.66
N ASP A 273 -38.26 -3.86 5.51
CA ASP A 273 -39.40 -3.00 5.14
C ASP A 273 -39.69 -2.99 3.62
N ASN A 274 -38.76 -3.43 2.77
CA ASN A 274 -38.85 -3.25 1.30
C ASN A 274 -38.63 -4.54 0.49
N GLY A 275 -38.38 -5.67 1.14
CA GLY A 275 -38.15 -6.94 0.47
C GLY A 275 -38.81 -8.10 1.21
N ASP A 276 -39.03 -9.18 0.48
CA ASP A 276 -39.68 -10.37 1.00
C ASP A 276 -38.66 -11.38 1.53
N GLU A 277 -39.14 -12.53 2.01
CA GLU A 277 -38.30 -13.64 2.48
C GLU A 277 -37.25 -14.08 1.44
N GLU A 278 -37.61 -14.07 0.16
CA GLU A 278 -36.73 -14.41 -0.97
C GLU A 278 -35.60 -13.37 -1.18
N ASP A 279 -35.77 -12.13 -0.68
CA ASP A 279 -34.81 -11.04 -0.84
C ASP A 279 -33.75 -10.99 0.25
N LYS A 280 -33.87 -11.84 1.29
CA LYS A 280 -32.97 -11.82 2.45
C LYS A 280 -31.49 -11.91 2.09
N ASN A 281 -31.15 -12.61 1.01
CA ASN A 281 -29.78 -12.82 0.55
C ASN A 281 -29.36 -11.91 -0.61
N LYS A 282 -30.27 -11.07 -1.14
CA LYS A 282 -29.96 -10.14 -2.22
C LYS A 282 -29.05 -9.01 -1.71
N VAL A 283 -28.14 -8.57 -2.57
CA VAL A 283 -27.32 -7.38 -2.31
C VAL A 283 -28.01 -6.13 -2.85
N CYS A 284 -27.57 -4.94 -2.41
CA CYS A 284 -28.20 -3.67 -2.80
C CYS A 284 -28.31 -3.51 -4.33
N ILE A 285 -27.31 -3.98 -5.08
CA ILE A 285 -27.29 -3.86 -6.55
C ILE A 285 -28.28 -4.78 -7.26
N ASP A 286 -28.85 -5.77 -6.60
CA ASP A 286 -29.84 -6.66 -7.20
C ASP A 286 -31.22 -5.98 -7.22
N CYS A 287 -31.50 -5.09 -6.26
CA CYS A 287 -32.72 -4.28 -6.22
C CYS A 287 -32.55 -2.87 -6.82
N HIS A 288 -31.37 -2.25 -6.66
CA HIS A 288 -31.13 -0.85 -7.04
C HIS A 288 -30.27 -0.68 -8.30
N ARG A 289 -30.14 -1.72 -9.13
CA ARG A 289 -29.29 -1.69 -10.32
C ARG A 289 -29.57 -0.51 -11.24
N ASP A 290 -30.85 -0.23 -11.49
CA ASP A 290 -31.30 0.76 -12.48
C ASP A 290 -30.90 2.20 -12.12
N ASN A 291 -30.54 2.43 -10.85
CA ASN A 291 -29.94 3.68 -10.37
C ASN A 291 -28.47 3.87 -10.79
N ILE A 292 -27.85 2.84 -11.36
CA ILE A 292 -26.40 2.75 -11.65
C ILE A 292 -26.17 2.30 -13.11
N HIS A 293 -26.86 1.26 -13.60
CA HIS A 293 -26.71 0.72 -14.96
C HIS A 293 -28.05 0.30 -15.54
N GLY A 294 -28.21 0.40 -16.86
CA GLY A 294 -29.37 -0.14 -17.57
C GLY A 294 -29.47 -1.68 -17.56
N LYS A 295 -30.68 -2.19 -17.81
CA LYS A 295 -31.05 -3.62 -17.73
C LYS A 295 -30.25 -4.58 -18.64
N GLY A 296 -29.47 -4.07 -19.60
CA GLY A 296 -28.62 -4.87 -20.51
C GLY A 296 -27.21 -5.19 -20.00
N HIS A 297 -26.79 -4.67 -18.84
CA HIS A 297 -25.45 -4.90 -18.28
C HIS A 297 -25.51 -5.89 -17.10
N ALA A 298 -26.03 -7.09 -17.38
CA ALA A 298 -26.29 -8.13 -16.39
C ALA A 298 -25.02 -8.65 -15.69
N ARG A 299 -25.21 -9.18 -14.47
CA ARG A 299 -24.15 -9.75 -13.63
C ARG A 299 -23.82 -11.13 -14.20
N ALA A 300 -22.61 -11.35 -14.67
CA ALA A 300 -22.11 -12.72 -14.82
C ALA A 300 -22.13 -13.37 -13.42
N ALA A 301 -22.75 -14.53 -13.29
CA ALA A 301 -22.77 -15.29 -12.06
C ALA A 301 -21.33 -15.52 -11.58
N VAL A 302 -21.06 -15.19 -10.32
CA VAL A 302 -19.77 -15.48 -9.70
C VAL A 302 -19.91 -16.91 -9.20
N GLY A 303 -19.23 -17.86 -9.85
CA GLY A 303 -19.14 -19.22 -9.31
C GLY A 303 -18.53 -19.18 -7.91
N ASP A 304 -19.08 -19.98 -7.01
CA ASP A 304 -18.63 -20.10 -5.62
C ASP A 304 -17.15 -20.51 -5.58
N VAL A 305 -16.26 -19.53 -5.39
CA VAL A 305 -14.90 -19.83 -4.98
C VAL A 305 -14.94 -20.08 -3.48
N THR A 306 -15.09 -21.35 -3.11
CA THR A 306 -14.98 -21.78 -1.72
C THR A 306 -13.60 -21.39 -1.16
N PRO A 307 -13.47 -21.03 0.14
CA PRO A 307 -12.20 -20.56 0.71
C PRO A 307 -11.11 -21.64 0.83
N ALA A 308 -11.37 -22.86 0.35
CA ALA A 308 -10.57 -24.04 0.64
C ALA A 308 -9.27 -24.17 -0.19
N SER A 309 -9.01 -23.30 -1.16
CA SER A 309 -7.88 -23.43 -2.07
C SER A 309 -6.91 -22.24 -2.10
N LEU A 310 -7.03 -21.29 -1.16
CA LEU A 310 -5.97 -20.30 -0.98
C LEU A 310 -4.77 -20.97 -0.30
N PRO A 311 -3.60 -21.10 -0.96
CA PRO A 311 -2.40 -21.50 -0.25
C PRO A 311 -2.17 -20.51 0.88
N ALA A 312 -1.93 -21.03 2.08
CA ALA A 312 -1.43 -20.24 3.20
C ALA A 312 -0.30 -19.36 2.66
N ALA A 313 -0.38 -18.05 2.91
CA ALA A 313 0.63 -17.09 2.48
C ALA A 313 1.99 -17.70 2.78
N ALA A 314 2.73 -18.07 1.73
CA ALA A 314 4.09 -18.54 1.86
C ALA A 314 4.81 -17.41 2.59
N ALA A 315 5.21 -17.67 3.83
CA ALA A 315 6.20 -16.84 4.48
C ALA A 315 7.33 -16.73 3.48
N SER A 316 7.61 -15.52 3.01
CA SER A 316 8.75 -15.24 2.16
C SER A 316 9.98 -15.74 2.91
N GLN A 317 10.42 -16.94 2.58
CA GLN A 317 11.69 -17.46 3.04
C GLN A 317 12.75 -16.49 2.51
N PRO A 318 13.69 -16.03 3.35
CA PRO A 318 14.82 -15.28 2.83
C PRO A 318 15.50 -16.16 1.78
N ALA A 319 15.74 -15.60 0.60
CA ALA A 319 16.46 -16.26 -0.47
C ALA A 319 17.73 -16.90 0.11
N LYS A 320 17.83 -18.23 -0.02
CA LYS A 320 19.09 -18.92 0.25
C LYS A 320 20.10 -18.31 -0.72
N SER A 321 21.11 -17.66 -0.18
CA SER A 321 22.27 -17.23 -0.93
C SER A 321 22.89 -18.48 -1.55
N ASP A 322 22.84 -18.60 -2.86
CA ASP A 322 23.60 -19.61 -3.58
C ASP A 322 25.08 -19.39 -3.27
N LYS A 323 25.63 -20.30 -2.45
CA LYS A 323 27.04 -20.37 -2.13
C LYS A 323 27.74 -20.84 -3.41
N LYS A 324 28.21 -19.89 -4.21
CA LYS A 324 29.12 -20.17 -5.33
C LYS A 324 30.32 -20.94 -4.77
N PRO A 325 30.63 -22.16 -5.26
CA PRO A 325 31.80 -22.87 -4.78
C PRO A 325 33.07 -22.15 -5.25
N ASP A 326 33.97 -21.94 -4.30
CA ASP A 326 35.31 -21.39 -4.49
C ASP A 326 36.07 -22.26 -5.50
N LYS A 327 36.37 -21.69 -6.68
CA LYS A 327 37.40 -22.25 -7.56
C LYS A 327 38.76 -21.98 -6.91
N LYS A 328 39.26 -22.99 -6.19
CA LYS A 328 40.69 -23.12 -5.86
C LYS A 328 41.49 -22.98 -7.15
N GLY A 329 42.48 -22.08 -7.11
CA GLY A 329 43.40 -21.87 -8.22
C GLY A 329 44.27 -23.09 -8.45
N ASP A 330 44.19 -23.65 -9.64
CA ASP A 330 45.17 -24.61 -10.14
C ASP A 330 46.37 -23.86 -10.70
N LYS A 331 47.50 -24.07 -10.03
CA LYS A 331 48.84 -23.73 -10.48
C LYS A 331 49.08 -24.39 -11.84
N LYS A 332 49.33 -23.58 -12.87
CA LYS A 332 49.86 -24.04 -14.16
C LYS A 332 51.37 -24.26 -14.00
N PRO A 333 51.92 -25.47 -14.20
CA PRO A 333 53.36 -25.63 -14.29
C PRO A 333 53.84 -25.24 -15.70
N ALA A 334 54.93 -24.48 -15.73
CA ALA A 334 55.68 -24.18 -16.93
C ALA A 334 56.22 -25.47 -17.55
N LYS A 335 55.94 -25.72 -18.84
CA LYS A 335 56.63 -26.72 -19.64
C LYS A 335 57.66 -26.03 -20.53
N LYS A 336 58.89 -26.51 -20.39
CA LYS A 336 60.09 -26.19 -21.14
C LYS A 336 59.90 -26.41 -22.65
N ALA A 337 60.65 -25.61 -23.39
CA ALA A 337 60.92 -25.78 -24.81
C ALA A 337 61.56 -27.15 -25.10
N ASP A 338 61.24 -27.73 -26.25
CA ASP A 338 62.22 -28.49 -27.02
C ASP A 338 61.96 -28.39 -28.52
N LYS A 339 63.06 -28.21 -29.25
CA LYS A 339 63.22 -28.13 -30.70
C LYS A 339 63.07 -29.52 -31.35
N LYS A 340 62.61 -29.53 -32.61
CA LYS A 340 62.87 -30.44 -33.76
C LYS A 340 61.56 -30.49 -34.58
N GLY A 341 61.47 -30.25 -35.89
CA GLY A 341 62.41 -30.36 -37.00
C GLY A 341 61.73 -31.19 -38.10
N ALA A 342 61.75 -30.71 -39.36
CA ALA A 342 61.27 -31.36 -40.60
C ALA A 342 59.73 -31.54 -40.70
N LYS A 343 59.06 -31.24 -41.81
CA LYS A 343 59.40 -31.17 -43.24
C LYS A 343 58.52 -30.12 -43.92
#